data_AF-A0A2D7FGD5-F1
#
_entry.id   AF-A0A2D7FGD5-F1
#
_cell.length_a   1.000
_cell.length_b   1.000
_cell.length_c   1.000
_cell.angle_alpha   90.00
_cell.angle_beta   90.00
_cell.angle_gamma   90.00
#
_symmetry.space_group_name_H-M   'P 1'
#
loop_
_entity.id
_entity.type
_entity.pdbx_description
1 polymer ?
#
loop_
_entity_poly.entity_id
_entity_poly.type
_entity_poly.pdbx_seq_one_letter_code
_entity_poly.pdbx_strand_id
1 'polypeptide(L)'
;MRNGELEFGVAQSDWQYHAYNGTSKFKDKGAFKKLRAVFSVHAEPVTIIARQDSGINNITDFKGKRVNIGNPGSGTLGTYEVIEKAMGWKRGDLKLSAQMKSSETAKAVCDGKIDAYFWLVGHPSALTQESIASCATKLVNAQAPAIDKLVADNPYYPVATIPAGMYNNKEDIKTFGVGATFVTSSDVPEKVVYTVVSGVFENFDNFKKLHPAFKHLKAEEMIKDSLSAPLHAGAAKYYKEKGWLK
;
A
#
# COMPACT_ATOMS: atom_id res chain seq x y z
N MET A 1 -18.17 -0.35 -6.33
CA MET A 1 -18.39 -1.58 -5.53
C MET A 1 -19.58 -1.48 -4.59
N ARG A 2 -19.52 -0.71 -3.48
CA ARG A 2 -20.66 -0.62 -2.54
C ARG A 2 -21.96 -0.15 -3.20
N ASN A 3 -21.87 0.81 -4.13
CA ASN A 3 -23.01 1.35 -4.87
C ASN A 3 -23.35 0.54 -6.14
N GLY A 4 -22.69 -0.60 -6.40
CA GLY A 4 -22.85 -1.36 -7.64
C GLY A 4 -22.14 -0.78 -8.87
N GLU A 5 -21.52 0.40 -8.79
CA GLU A 5 -20.87 1.07 -9.94
C GLU A 5 -19.55 0.44 -10.45
N LEU A 6 -18.96 -0.48 -9.67
CA LEU A 6 -17.72 -1.18 -10.03
C LEU A 6 -17.79 -2.59 -9.46
N GLU A 7 -17.51 -3.61 -10.27
CA GLU A 7 -17.51 -5.02 -9.88
C GLU A 7 -16.19 -5.44 -9.21
N PHE A 8 -15.08 -4.83 -9.64
CA PHE A 8 -13.73 -5.13 -9.15
C PHE A 8 -12.96 -3.87 -8.79
N GLY A 9 -11.90 -4.03 -8.01
CA GLY A 9 -10.98 -2.96 -7.69
C GLY A 9 -9.68 -3.48 -7.08
N VAL A 10 -8.69 -2.60 -7.05
CA VAL A 10 -7.47 -2.79 -6.26
C VAL A 10 -7.60 -1.94 -5.01
N ALA A 11 -7.37 -2.53 -3.85
CA ALA A 11 -7.41 -1.85 -2.56
C ALA A 11 -6.27 -2.35 -1.68
N GLN A 12 -5.80 -1.52 -0.77
CA GLN A 12 -4.79 -1.92 0.20
C GLN A 12 -5.43 -2.73 1.33
N SER A 13 -4.66 -3.61 1.96
CA SER A 13 -5.12 -4.55 3.00
C SER A 13 -5.80 -3.84 4.18
N ASP A 14 -5.28 -2.71 4.63
CA ASP A 14 -5.85 -1.87 5.69
C ASP A 14 -7.21 -1.29 5.29
N TRP A 15 -7.33 -0.71 4.10
CA TRP A 15 -8.60 -0.16 3.61
C TRP A 15 -9.62 -1.24 3.28
N GLN A 16 -9.18 -2.43 2.86
CA GLN A 16 -10.01 -3.61 2.75
C GLN A 16 -10.57 -4.01 4.13
N TYR A 17 -9.72 -4.07 5.16
CA TYR A 17 -10.13 -4.36 6.54
C TYR A 17 -11.15 -3.34 7.04
N HIS A 18 -10.83 -2.04 6.93
CA HIS A 18 -11.67 -0.96 7.42
C HIS A 18 -13.02 -0.92 6.70
N ALA A 19 -13.05 -1.15 5.38
CA ALA A 19 -14.28 -1.22 4.61
C ALA A 19 -15.14 -2.42 5.01
N TYR A 20 -14.54 -3.61 5.17
CA TYR A 20 -15.27 -4.82 5.55
C TYR A 20 -15.82 -4.76 6.98
N ASN A 21 -15.11 -4.09 7.90
CA ASN A 21 -15.51 -4.00 9.30
C ASN A 21 -16.25 -2.71 9.66
N GLY A 22 -16.32 -1.73 8.77
CA GLY A 22 -17.01 -0.46 9.04
C GLY A 22 -16.27 0.40 10.07
N THR A 23 -14.94 0.36 10.06
CA THR A 23 -14.09 1.09 11.01
C THR A 23 -13.36 2.24 10.32
N SER A 24 -12.62 3.05 11.09
CA SER A 24 -11.90 4.22 10.56
C SER A 24 -12.84 5.15 9.76
N LYS A 25 -12.47 5.53 8.53
CA LYS A 25 -13.24 6.36 7.60
C LYS A 25 -14.60 5.76 7.19
N PHE A 26 -14.88 4.49 7.51
CA PHE A 26 -16.13 3.82 7.17
C PHE A 26 -17.13 3.73 8.32
N LYS A 27 -16.86 4.34 9.48
CA LYS A 27 -17.77 4.29 10.65
C LYS A 27 -19.19 4.75 10.31
N ASP A 28 -19.33 5.91 9.69
CA ASP A 28 -20.65 6.49 9.39
C ASP A 28 -21.38 5.71 8.28
N LYS A 29 -20.63 5.08 7.37
CA LYS A 29 -21.20 4.23 6.32
C LYS A 29 -21.50 2.80 6.81
N GLY A 30 -20.99 2.40 7.96
CA GLY A 30 -21.05 1.03 8.46
C GLY A 30 -20.23 0.02 7.63
N ALA A 31 -20.29 -1.25 8.03
CA ALA A 31 -19.52 -2.35 7.43
C ALA A 31 -20.01 -2.73 6.02
N PHE A 32 -19.09 -2.94 5.06
CA PHE A 32 -19.40 -3.51 3.75
C PHE A 32 -19.22 -5.04 3.76
N LYS A 33 -20.18 -5.76 4.35
CA LYS A 33 -20.09 -7.23 4.50
C LYS A 33 -20.19 -8.03 3.19
N LYS A 34 -20.52 -7.36 2.08
CA LYS A 34 -20.43 -7.94 0.73
C LYS A 34 -19.03 -7.86 0.11
N LEU A 35 -18.08 -7.12 0.69
CA LEU A 35 -16.70 -7.09 0.18
C LEU A 35 -16.08 -8.50 0.22
N ARG A 36 -15.39 -8.88 -0.85
CA ARG A 36 -14.65 -10.14 -0.95
C ARG A 36 -13.24 -9.90 -1.46
N ALA A 37 -12.30 -10.63 -0.90
CA ALA A 37 -10.96 -10.78 -1.45
C ALA A 37 -10.99 -11.74 -2.64
N VAL A 38 -10.18 -11.46 -3.67
CA VAL A 38 -9.94 -12.38 -4.78
C VAL A 38 -8.54 -12.99 -4.61
N PHE A 39 -7.50 -12.16 -4.64
CA PHE A 39 -6.11 -12.50 -4.31
C PHE A 39 -5.36 -11.23 -3.89
N SER A 40 -4.24 -11.36 -3.20
CA SER A 40 -3.27 -10.28 -3.01
C SER A 40 -2.35 -10.19 -4.22
N VAL A 41 -1.80 -9.01 -4.44
CA VAL A 41 -0.99 -8.69 -5.61
C VAL A 41 0.45 -8.54 -5.19
N HIS A 42 0.82 -7.48 -4.51
CA HIS A 42 2.20 -7.23 -4.07
C HIS A 42 2.23 -6.41 -2.79
N ALA A 43 3.34 -6.46 -2.05
CA ALA A 43 3.53 -5.61 -0.88
C ALA A 43 3.76 -4.15 -1.30
N GLU A 44 3.19 -3.23 -0.55
CA GLU A 44 3.35 -1.79 -0.67
C GLU A 44 3.97 -1.24 0.62
N PRO A 45 5.30 -1.41 0.82
CA PRO A 45 6.00 -0.80 1.93
C PRO A 45 5.84 0.73 1.95
N VAL A 46 5.77 1.29 3.15
CA VAL A 46 5.92 2.73 3.37
C VAL A 46 7.30 3.12 2.87
N THR A 47 7.29 3.97 1.85
CA THR A 47 8.46 4.54 1.22
C THR A 47 8.47 6.02 1.52
N ILE A 48 9.55 6.48 2.16
CA ILE A 48 9.78 7.89 2.39
C ILE A 48 11.01 8.30 1.62
N ILE A 49 10.88 9.34 0.81
CA ILE A 49 12.00 10.02 0.17
C ILE A 49 12.07 11.44 0.68
N ALA A 50 13.26 11.85 1.10
CA ALA A 50 13.52 13.20 1.57
C ALA A 50 14.74 13.79 0.88
N ARG A 51 14.78 15.12 0.75
CA ARG A 51 16.01 15.82 0.33
C ARG A 51 17.12 15.56 1.35
N GLN A 52 18.36 15.39 0.88
CA GLN A 52 19.51 15.11 1.76
C GLN A 52 19.77 16.24 2.77
N ASP A 53 19.50 17.48 2.38
CA ASP A 53 19.69 18.69 3.20
C ASP A 53 18.46 19.06 4.05
N SER A 54 17.37 18.27 4.00
CA SER A 54 16.14 18.55 4.77
C SER A 54 16.28 18.33 6.27
N GLY A 55 17.33 17.63 6.71
CA GLY A 55 17.47 17.14 8.09
C GLY A 55 16.54 15.99 8.45
N ILE A 56 15.85 15.37 7.49
CA ILE A 56 14.96 14.23 7.71
C ILE A 56 15.74 12.93 7.57
N ASN A 57 15.80 12.13 8.64
CA ASN A 57 16.44 10.80 8.67
C ASN A 57 15.46 9.70 9.10
N ASN A 58 14.36 10.07 9.74
CA ASN A 58 13.26 9.19 10.11
C ASN A 58 11.93 9.93 9.91
N ILE A 59 10.81 9.20 9.79
CA ILE A 59 9.46 9.79 9.79
C ILE A 59 9.24 10.75 10.96
N THR A 60 9.84 10.50 12.13
CA THR A 60 9.73 11.37 13.31
C THR A 60 10.22 12.80 13.09
N ASP A 61 11.03 13.05 12.05
CA ASP A 61 11.59 14.36 11.72
C ASP A 61 10.65 15.22 10.84
N PHE A 62 9.44 14.76 10.56
CA PHE A 62 8.49 15.44 9.67
C PHE A 62 7.92 16.75 10.24
N LYS A 63 7.94 16.93 11.57
CA LYS A 63 7.41 18.17 12.18
C LYS A 63 8.15 19.40 11.65
N GLY A 64 7.40 20.42 11.26
CA GLY A 64 7.87 21.65 10.64
C GLY A 64 8.33 21.51 9.18
N LYS A 65 8.15 20.34 8.56
CA LYS A 65 8.55 20.07 7.16
C LYS A 65 7.37 20.19 6.21
N ARG A 66 7.69 20.32 4.92
CA ARG A 66 6.74 20.30 3.81
C ARG A 66 6.71 18.90 3.22
N VAL A 67 5.63 18.16 3.43
CA VAL A 67 5.56 16.74 3.08
C VAL A 67 4.38 16.49 2.15
N ASN A 68 4.62 15.79 1.04
CA ASN A 68 3.52 15.18 0.29
C ASN A 68 3.06 13.91 1.02
N ILE A 69 1.80 13.86 1.42
CA ILE A 69 1.23 12.79 2.25
C ILE A 69 0.22 11.92 1.50
N GLY A 70 0.16 12.07 0.17
CA GLY A 70 -0.74 11.32 -0.71
C GLY A 70 -1.97 12.10 -1.15
N ASN A 71 -2.64 11.60 -2.19
CA ASN A 71 -3.80 12.24 -2.81
C ASN A 71 -5.06 12.12 -1.94
N PRO A 72 -6.03 13.05 -2.09
CA PRO A 72 -7.35 12.90 -1.48
C PRO A 72 -7.98 11.55 -1.85
N GLY A 73 -8.50 10.84 -0.86
CA GLY A 73 -9.13 9.53 -1.06
C GLY A 73 -8.18 8.37 -1.36
N SER A 74 -6.88 8.60 -1.45
CA SER A 74 -5.89 7.53 -1.61
C SER A 74 -5.67 6.75 -0.32
N GLY A 75 -5.30 5.48 -0.45
CA GLY A 75 -4.91 4.68 0.70
C GLY A 75 -3.64 5.20 1.39
N THR A 76 -2.68 5.75 0.64
CA THR A 76 -1.51 6.46 1.19
C THR A 76 -1.89 7.55 2.19
N LEU A 77 -2.80 8.46 1.82
CA LEU A 77 -3.27 9.52 2.73
C LEU A 77 -4.00 8.93 3.93
N GLY A 78 -4.84 7.92 3.69
CA GLY A 78 -5.53 7.25 4.78
C GLY A 78 -4.57 6.63 5.80
N THR A 79 -3.54 5.91 5.36
CA THR A 79 -2.59 5.24 6.24
C THR A 79 -1.72 6.27 6.95
N TYR A 80 -1.36 7.36 6.28
CA TYR A 80 -0.67 8.49 6.90
C TYR A 80 -1.49 9.09 8.06
N GLU A 81 -2.80 9.25 7.90
CA GLU A 81 -3.68 9.75 8.98
C GLU A 81 -3.77 8.78 10.17
N VAL A 82 -3.69 7.46 9.93
CA VAL A 82 -3.60 6.46 11.01
C VAL A 82 -2.28 6.62 11.77
N ILE A 83 -1.17 6.86 11.07
CA ILE A 83 0.14 7.16 11.69
C ILE A 83 0.06 8.47 12.47
N GLU A 84 -0.52 9.54 11.91
CA GLU A 84 -0.70 10.82 12.62
C GLU A 84 -1.41 10.59 13.97
N LYS A 85 -2.50 9.83 13.95
CA LYS A 85 -3.25 9.49 15.16
C LYS A 85 -2.42 8.67 16.16
N ALA A 86 -1.71 7.65 15.68
CA ALA A 86 -0.87 6.80 16.53
C ALA A 86 0.27 7.58 17.19
N MET A 87 0.86 8.53 16.46
CA MET A 87 1.96 9.39 16.91
C MET A 87 1.49 10.60 17.73
N GLY A 88 0.17 10.82 17.86
CA GLY A 88 -0.38 12.02 18.49
C GLY A 88 -0.08 13.31 17.72
N TRP A 89 0.15 13.22 16.41
CA TRP A 89 0.43 14.36 15.55
C TRP A 89 -0.85 15.03 15.09
N LYS A 90 -0.73 16.32 14.81
CA LYS A 90 -1.76 17.10 14.13
C LYS A 90 -1.26 17.45 12.74
N ARG A 91 -2.19 17.60 11.79
CA ARG A 91 -1.86 18.02 10.43
C ARG A 91 -1.05 19.33 10.39
N GLY A 92 -1.35 20.25 11.30
CA GLY A 92 -0.65 21.53 11.46
C GLY A 92 0.76 21.43 12.06
N ASP A 93 1.20 20.24 12.49
CA ASP A 93 2.59 20.01 12.86
C ASP A 93 3.50 20.02 11.63
N LEU A 94 2.95 19.81 10.42
CA LEU A 94 3.67 20.02 9.16
C LEU A 94 3.62 21.50 8.75
N LYS A 95 4.72 22.01 8.18
CA LYS A 95 4.75 23.33 7.54
C LYS A 95 3.89 23.37 6.28
N LEU A 96 3.84 22.26 5.54
CA LEU A 96 2.93 22.06 4.41
C LEU A 96 2.56 20.58 4.34
N SER A 97 1.27 20.30 4.23
CA SER A 97 0.75 18.98 3.90
C SER A 97 0.27 18.95 2.45
N ALA A 98 1.22 18.69 1.56
CA ALA A 98 0.92 18.63 0.14
C ALA A 98 0.15 17.33 -0.19
N GLN A 99 -0.70 17.41 -1.19
CA GLN A 99 -1.46 16.28 -1.72
C GLN A 99 -1.39 16.36 -3.24
N MET A 100 -0.38 15.71 -3.82
CA MET A 100 -0.07 15.80 -5.25
C MET A 100 0.13 14.44 -5.89
N LYS A 101 -0.05 14.41 -7.22
CA LYS A 101 0.07 13.20 -8.03
C LYS A 101 1.53 12.76 -8.14
N SER A 102 1.74 11.46 -8.35
CA SER A 102 3.08 10.87 -8.50
C SER A 102 3.89 11.57 -9.59
N SER A 103 3.26 11.90 -10.72
CA SER A 103 3.88 12.59 -11.87
C SER A 103 4.46 13.97 -11.55
N GLU A 104 4.05 14.60 -10.44
CA GLU A 104 4.51 15.93 -10.04
C GLU A 104 5.48 15.87 -8.85
N THR A 105 5.52 14.72 -8.16
CA THR A 105 6.16 14.58 -6.84
C THR A 105 7.68 14.63 -6.92
N ALA A 106 8.30 13.94 -7.90
CA ALA A 106 9.76 13.95 -8.09
C ALA A 106 10.26 15.38 -8.36
N LYS A 107 9.62 16.08 -9.30
CA LYS A 107 9.94 17.49 -9.56
C LYS A 107 9.74 18.38 -8.34
N ALA A 108 8.66 18.21 -7.59
CA ALA A 108 8.39 19.04 -6.42
C ALA A 108 9.44 18.88 -5.30
N VAL A 109 9.96 17.66 -5.08
CA VAL A 109 11.04 17.46 -4.11
C VAL A 109 12.37 18.02 -4.64
N CYS A 110 12.68 17.86 -5.92
CA CYS A 110 13.91 18.40 -6.52
C CYS A 110 13.93 19.93 -6.57
N ASP A 111 12.81 20.56 -6.90
CA ASP A 111 12.65 22.02 -6.90
C ASP A 111 12.59 22.59 -5.46
N GLY A 112 12.60 21.75 -4.43
CA GLY A 112 12.50 22.17 -3.05
C GLY A 112 11.16 22.81 -2.70
N LYS A 113 10.07 22.46 -3.40
CA LYS A 113 8.70 22.84 -3.04
C LYS A 113 8.18 22.02 -1.85
N ILE A 114 8.63 20.77 -1.77
CA ILE A 114 8.46 19.88 -0.61
C ILE A 114 9.84 19.38 -0.15
N ASP A 115 9.94 19.01 1.12
CA ASP A 115 11.15 18.49 1.76
C ASP A 115 11.19 16.95 1.70
N ALA A 116 10.02 16.31 1.71
CA ALA A 116 9.87 14.86 1.61
C ALA A 116 8.51 14.46 1.01
N TYR A 117 8.39 13.19 0.65
CA TYR A 117 7.10 12.56 0.39
C TYR A 117 6.99 11.21 1.10
N PHE A 118 5.77 10.88 1.51
CA PHE A 118 5.35 9.59 2.04
C PHE A 118 4.48 8.91 1.00
N TRP A 119 4.77 7.65 0.69
CA TRP A 119 4.00 6.90 -0.30
C TRP A 119 4.03 5.39 -0.01
N LEU A 120 2.90 4.69 -0.16
CA LEU A 120 2.81 3.23 -0.12
C LEU A 120 2.90 2.67 -1.55
N VAL A 121 3.96 1.93 -1.87
CA VAL A 121 4.17 1.41 -3.25
C VAL A 121 4.98 0.14 -3.27
N GLY A 122 4.71 -0.71 -4.27
CA GLY A 122 5.58 -1.82 -4.62
C GLY A 122 6.95 -1.40 -5.11
N HIS A 123 7.91 -2.30 -4.97
CA HIS A 123 9.27 -2.07 -5.44
C HIS A 123 9.71 -3.09 -6.50
N PRO A 124 10.53 -2.66 -7.48
CA PRO A 124 11.03 -1.30 -7.68
C PRO A 124 9.93 -0.31 -8.14
N SER A 125 10.04 0.97 -7.72
CA SER A 125 9.07 2.05 -7.97
C SER A 125 9.67 3.12 -8.88
N ALA A 126 8.97 3.45 -9.97
CA ALA A 126 9.42 4.45 -10.93
C ALA A 126 9.61 5.84 -10.30
N LEU A 127 8.66 6.29 -9.47
CA LEU A 127 8.76 7.58 -8.76
C LEU A 127 9.99 7.63 -7.83
N THR A 128 10.26 6.52 -7.14
CA THR A 128 11.43 6.41 -6.24
C THR A 128 12.74 6.46 -7.03
N GLN A 129 12.82 5.72 -8.14
CA GLN A 129 13.98 5.76 -9.03
C GLN A 129 14.21 7.16 -9.61
N GLU A 130 13.16 7.79 -10.13
CA GLU A 130 13.21 9.13 -10.70
C GLU A 130 13.70 10.17 -9.67
N SER A 131 13.16 10.14 -8.45
CA SER A 131 13.53 11.08 -7.39
C SER A 131 15.00 10.97 -6.99
N ILE A 132 15.51 9.74 -6.92
CA ILE A 132 16.91 9.45 -6.53
C ILE A 132 17.88 9.77 -7.67
N ALA A 133 17.47 9.54 -8.93
CA ALA A 133 18.28 9.84 -10.09
C ALA A 133 18.34 11.35 -10.41
N SER A 134 17.27 12.10 -10.13
CA SER A 134 17.12 13.49 -10.60
C SER A 134 17.73 14.54 -9.67
N CYS A 135 17.82 14.27 -8.36
CA CYS A 135 18.35 15.24 -7.40
C CYS A 135 18.82 14.57 -6.10
N ALA A 136 19.49 15.35 -5.23
CA ALA A 136 20.04 14.89 -3.96
C ALA A 136 18.93 14.53 -2.94
N THR A 137 18.37 13.33 -3.09
CA THR A 137 17.40 12.73 -2.18
C THR A 137 17.93 11.43 -1.59
N LYS A 138 17.22 10.90 -0.60
CA LYS A 138 17.54 9.62 0.06
C LYS A 138 16.27 8.95 0.58
N LEU A 139 16.34 7.63 0.70
CA LEU A 139 15.36 6.86 1.46
C LEU A 139 15.49 7.14 2.96
N VAL A 140 14.35 7.10 3.64
CA VAL A 140 14.20 7.43 5.05
C VAL A 140 13.44 6.31 5.77
N ASN A 141 13.85 6.00 6.98
CA ASN A 141 13.19 4.99 7.82
C ASN A 141 11.81 5.48 8.29
N ALA A 142 10.84 4.56 8.35
CA ALA A 142 9.50 4.82 8.89
C ALA A 142 9.30 4.05 10.20
N GLN A 143 10.07 4.40 11.22
CA GLN A 143 10.11 3.65 12.48
C GLN A 143 9.89 4.56 13.68
N ALA A 144 8.98 4.15 14.56
CA ALA A 144 8.74 4.77 15.86
C ALA A 144 8.03 3.76 16.78
N PRO A 145 8.20 3.83 18.11
CA PRO A 145 7.53 2.91 19.04
C PRO A 145 6.01 2.84 18.88
N ALA A 146 5.37 3.97 18.53
CA ALA A 146 3.93 4.01 18.26
C ALA A 146 3.55 3.36 16.92
N ILE A 147 4.43 3.38 15.91
CA ILE A 147 4.25 2.64 14.66
C ILE A 147 4.43 1.14 14.93
N ASP A 148 5.44 0.76 15.71
CA ASP A 148 5.67 -0.65 16.07
C ASP A 148 4.45 -1.23 16.81
N LYS A 149 3.87 -0.45 17.74
CA LYS A 149 2.61 -0.81 18.40
C LYS A 149 1.44 -0.89 17.42
N LEU A 150 1.29 0.08 16.52
CA LEU A 150 0.24 0.08 15.50
C LEU A 150 0.31 -1.19 14.65
N VAL A 151 1.50 -1.58 14.21
CA VAL A 151 1.75 -2.78 13.40
C VAL A 151 1.43 -4.05 14.20
N ALA A 152 1.89 -4.13 15.45
CA ALA A 152 1.63 -5.29 16.32
C ALA A 152 0.13 -5.50 16.61
N ASP A 153 -0.63 -4.42 16.78
CA ASP A 153 -2.06 -4.47 17.09
C ASP A 153 -2.93 -4.72 15.84
N ASN A 154 -2.38 -4.64 14.62
CA ASN A 154 -3.14 -4.64 13.38
C ASN A 154 -2.51 -5.57 12.31
N PRO A 155 -3.03 -6.80 12.12
CA PRO A 155 -2.40 -7.81 11.27
C PRO A 155 -2.42 -7.49 9.76
N TYR A 156 -3.17 -6.46 9.35
CA TYR A 156 -3.21 -5.99 7.97
C TYR A 156 -2.05 -5.06 7.60
N TYR A 157 -1.15 -4.75 8.54
CA TYR A 157 0.11 -4.04 8.30
C TYR A 157 1.31 -4.99 8.40
N PRO A 158 1.73 -5.66 7.32
CA PRO A 158 2.95 -6.46 7.35
C PRO A 158 4.20 -5.58 7.57
N VAL A 159 5.16 -6.09 8.33
CA VAL A 159 6.52 -5.55 8.36
C VAL A 159 7.18 -5.74 6.99
N ALA A 160 8.02 -4.78 6.59
CA ALA A 160 8.68 -4.82 5.29
C ALA A 160 10.07 -4.20 5.33
N THR A 161 10.89 -4.58 4.35
CA THR A 161 12.25 -4.04 4.18
C THR A 161 12.46 -3.66 2.73
N ILE A 162 13.00 -2.46 2.49
CA ILE A 162 13.53 -2.07 1.17
C ILE A 162 15.02 -2.43 1.19
N PRO A 163 15.49 -3.41 0.40
CA PRO A 163 16.86 -3.90 0.48
C PRO A 163 17.91 -2.83 0.17
N ALA A 164 19.06 -2.95 0.81
CA ALA A 164 20.29 -2.23 0.45
C ALA A 164 20.58 -2.39 -1.06
N GLY A 165 21.11 -1.33 -1.67
CA GLY A 165 21.50 -1.31 -3.08
C GLY A 165 20.34 -1.15 -4.07
N MET A 166 19.08 -1.39 -3.69
CA MET A 166 17.95 -1.29 -4.63
C MET A 166 17.82 0.09 -5.28
N TYR A 167 18.11 1.14 -4.50
CA TYR A 167 18.12 2.52 -4.98
C TYR A 167 19.41 3.25 -4.60
N ASN A 168 20.54 2.54 -4.65
CA ASN A 168 21.84 3.03 -4.17
C ASN A 168 21.88 3.42 -2.67
N ASN A 169 20.87 2.99 -1.89
CA ASN A 169 20.89 3.07 -0.44
C ASN A 169 21.94 2.11 0.13
N LYS A 170 22.73 2.58 1.11
CA LYS A 170 23.82 1.79 1.70
C LYS A 170 23.32 0.66 2.60
N GLU A 171 22.19 0.88 3.25
CA GLU A 171 21.61 -0.02 4.25
C GLU A 171 20.17 -0.35 3.89
N ASP A 172 19.68 -1.45 4.45
CA ASP A 172 18.28 -1.82 4.42
C ASP A 172 17.42 -0.74 5.10
N ILE A 173 16.33 -0.37 4.44
CA ILE A 173 15.34 0.56 5.01
C ILE A 173 14.26 -0.29 5.67
N LYS A 174 14.22 -0.24 7.00
CA LYS A 174 13.22 -0.95 7.80
C LYS A 174 11.94 -0.15 7.83
N THR A 175 10.83 -0.81 7.53
CA THR A 175 9.53 -0.16 7.40
C THR A 175 8.40 -1.15 7.68
N PHE A 176 7.17 -0.69 7.53
CA PHE A 176 5.99 -1.54 7.44
C PHE A 176 5.26 -1.16 6.15
N GLY A 177 4.17 -1.85 5.83
CA GLY A 177 3.37 -1.47 4.68
C GLY A 177 2.01 -2.10 4.72
N VAL A 178 1.45 -2.25 3.55
CA VAL A 178 0.18 -2.92 3.28
C VAL A 178 0.39 -3.90 2.13
N GLY A 179 -0.58 -4.79 1.91
CA GLY A 179 -0.64 -5.55 0.67
C GLY A 179 -1.62 -4.89 -0.29
N ALA A 180 -1.23 -4.70 -1.55
CA ALA A 180 -2.20 -4.46 -2.62
C ALA A 180 -3.05 -5.73 -2.80
N THR A 181 -4.37 -5.59 -2.81
CA THR A 181 -5.32 -6.70 -2.93
C THR A 181 -6.29 -6.44 -4.08
N PHE A 182 -6.60 -7.50 -4.83
CA PHE A 182 -7.67 -7.50 -5.80
C PHE A 182 -8.96 -7.92 -5.12
N VAL A 183 -9.98 -7.08 -5.20
CA VAL A 183 -11.22 -7.18 -4.43
C VAL A 183 -12.45 -7.08 -5.31
N THR A 184 -13.55 -7.65 -4.82
CA THR A 184 -14.85 -7.67 -5.51
C THR A 184 -16.01 -7.66 -4.51
N SER A 185 -17.25 -7.71 -5.00
CA SER A 185 -18.45 -7.91 -4.18
C SER A 185 -18.90 -9.37 -4.24
N SER A 186 -19.54 -9.87 -3.19
CA SER A 186 -20.25 -11.16 -3.20
C SER A 186 -21.42 -11.22 -4.19
N ASP A 187 -21.85 -10.07 -4.70
CA ASP A 187 -22.90 -9.99 -5.73
C ASP A 187 -22.36 -10.34 -7.13
N VAL A 188 -21.04 -10.37 -7.34
CA VAL A 188 -20.45 -10.75 -8.62
C VAL A 188 -20.57 -12.28 -8.79
N PRO A 189 -21.06 -12.80 -9.93
CA PRO A 189 -21.27 -14.24 -10.08
C PRO A 189 -20.00 -15.06 -9.89
N GLU A 190 -20.12 -16.23 -9.23
CA GLU A 190 -19.02 -17.18 -8.99
C GLU A 190 -18.20 -17.44 -10.25
N LYS A 191 -18.88 -17.71 -11.37
CA LYS A 191 -18.25 -18.00 -12.67
C LYS A 191 -17.36 -16.87 -13.16
N VAL A 192 -17.79 -15.61 -12.99
CA VAL A 192 -17.01 -14.45 -13.43
C VAL A 192 -15.71 -14.35 -12.64
N VAL A 193 -15.79 -14.45 -11.31
CA VAL A 193 -14.59 -14.38 -10.45
C VAL A 193 -13.68 -15.59 -10.68
N TYR A 194 -14.24 -16.79 -10.86
CA TYR A 194 -13.47 -17.98 -11.21
C TYR A 194 -12.68 -17.77 -12.50
N THR A 195 -13.31 -17.27 -13.57
CA THR A 195 -12.65 -17.00 -14.86
C THR A 195 -11.54 -15.96 -14.74
N VAL A 196 -11.73 -14.91 -13.93
CA VAL A 196 -10.67 -13.91 -13.68
C VAL A 196 -9.48 -14.55 -12.98
N VAL A 197 -9.74 -15.33 -11.93
CA VAL A 197 -8.72 -16.03 -11.15
C VAL A 197 -7.97 -17.03 -12.01
N SER A 198 -8.67 -17.89 -12.77
CA SER A 198 -8.02 -18.84 -13.67
C SER A 198 -7.17 -18.14 -14.72
N GLY A 199 -7.68 -17.06 -15.32
CA GLY A 199 -6.94 -16.26 -16.29
C GLY A 199 -5.61 -15.74 -15.73
N VAL A 200 -5.58 -15.27 -14.49
CA VAL A 200 -4.34 -14.80 -13.83
C VAL A 200 -3.39 -15.96 -13.51
N PHE A 201 -3.88 -17.00 -12.83
CA PHE A 201 -3.01 -18.05 -12.29
C PHE A 201 -2.58 -19.09 -13.32
N GLU A 202 -3.32 -19.30 -14.40
CA GLU A 202 -2.89 -20.16 -15.52
C GLU A 202 -1.87 -19.46 -16.42
N ASN A 203 -1.86 -18.12 -16.42
CA ASN A 203 -0.91 -17.30 -17.17
C ASN A 203 0.09 -16.61 -16.24
N PHE A 204 0.41 -17.24 -15.09
CA PHE A 204 1.10 -16.55 -14.00
C PHE A 204 2.46 -15.97 -14.39
N ASP A 205 3.25 -16.68 -15.20
CA ASP A 205 4.54 -16.17 -15.67
C ASP A 205 4.41 -14.93 -16.55
N ASN A 206 3.33 -14.83 -17.34
CA ASN A 206 3.04 -13.63 -18.13
C ASN A 206 2.50 -12.51 -17.25
N PHE A 207 1.63 -12.83 -16.28
CA PHE A 207 1.16 -11.87 -15.28
C PHE A 207 2.33 -11.21 -14.54
N LYS A 208 3.33 -12.00 -14.11
CA LYS A 208 4.53 -11.52 -13.43
C LYS A 208 5.41 -10.58 -14.26
N LYS A 209 5.27 -10.59 -15.59
CA LYS A 209 5.99 -9.69 -16.51
C LYS A 209 5.30 -8.35 -16.72
N LEU A 210 4.03 -8.20 -16.33
CA LEU A 210 3.27 -6.97 -16.54
C LEU A 210 3.80 -5.81 -15.69
N HIS A 211 4.46 -6.09 -14.57
CA HIS A 211 5.05 -5.06 -13.73
C HIS A 211 6.26 -5.60 -12.95
N PRO A 212 7.35 -4.83 -12.77
CA PRO A 212 8.53 -5.27 -12.01
C PRO A 212 8.23 -5.75 -10.59
N ALA A 213 7.29 -5.10 -9.90
CA ALA A 213 6.87 -5.51 -8.55
C ALA A 213 6.22 -6.91 -8.51
N PHE A 214 5.81 -7.46 -9.65
CA PHE A 214 5.20 -8.79 -9.73
C PHE A 214 6.25 -9.91 -9.91
N LYS A 215 7.54 -9.57 -10.05
CA LYS A 215 8.60 -10.55 -10.32
C LYS A 215 8.69 -11.67 -9.27
N HIS A 216 8.38 -11.37 -8.02
CA HIS A 216 8.56 -12.30 -6.90
C HIS A 216 7.26 -12.93 -6.40
N LEU A 217 6.14 -12.74 -7.11
CA LEU A 217 4.87 -13.32 -6.69
C LEU A 217 4.90 -14.85 -6.70
N LYS A 218 4.25 -15.41 -5.68
CA LYS A 218 3.96 -16.84 -5.54
C LYS A 218 2.47 -17.01 -5.32
N ALA A 219 1.88 -17.99 -6.00
CA ALA A 219 0.44 -18.17 -5.99
C ALA A 219 -0.08 -18.51 -4.58
N GLU A 220 0.66 -19.34 -3.85
CA GLU A 220 0.30 -19.81 -2.51
C GLU A 220 0.26 -18.70 -1.47
N GLU A 221 1.10 -17.67 -1.64
CA GLU A 221 1.14 -16.45 -0.82
C GLU A 221 -0.03 -15.54 -1.20
N MET A 222 -0.26 -15.33 -2.50
CA MET A 222 -1.31 -14.45 -3.03
C MET A 222 -2.73 -14.81 -2.58
N ILE A 223 -2.99 -16.08 -2.25
CA ILE A 223 -4.34 -16.53 -1.86
C ILE A 223 -4.62 -16.41 -0.35
N LYS A 224 -3.64 -15.98 0.45
CA LYS A 224 -3.72 -15.96 1.92
C LYS A 224 -3.22 -14.63 2.50
N ASP A 225 -2.10 -14.14 2.01
CA ASP A 225 -1.40 -13.03 2.63
C ASP A 225 -2.11 -11.71 2.36
N SER A 226 -2.16 -10.85 3.37
CA SER A 226 -2.74 -9.49 3.33
C SER A 226 -4.24 -9.44 2.97
N LEU A 227 -4.95 -10.57 2.94
CA LEU A 227 -6.39 -10.61 2.67
C LEU A 227 -7.18 -10.32 3.95
N SER A 228 -7.82 -9.16 3.99
CA SER A 228 -8.57 -8.67 5.15
C SER A 228 -10.09 -8.82 5.03
N ALA A 229 -10.56 -9.46 3.96
CA ALA A 229 -11.96 -9.84 3.75
C ALA A 229 -12.04 -11.32 3.34
N PRO A 230 -13.19 -12.00 3.55
CA PRO A 230 -13.37 -13.37 3.10
C PRO A 230 -13.14 -13.52 1.60
N LEU A 231 -12.61 -14.66 1.18
CA LEU A 231 -12.47 -14.99 -0.24
C LEU A 231 -13.83 -15.03 -0.93
N HIS A 232 -13.86 -14.56 -2.18
CA HIS A 232 -15.00 -14.77 -3.06
C HIS A 232 -15.17 -16.27 -3.36
N ALA A 233 -16.41 -16.74 -3.49
CA ALA A 233 -16.70 -18.16 -3.73
C ALA A 233 -15.99 -18.70 -4.99
N GLY A 234 -16.00 -17.92 -6.08
CA GLY A 234 -15.31 -18.29 -7.33
C GLY A 234 -13.79 -18.42 -7.19
N ALA A 235 -13.16 -17.53 -6.38
CA ALA A 235 -11.74 -17.61 -6.09
C ALA A 235 -11.43 -18.83 -5.21
N ALA A 236 -12.17 -19.02 -4.12
CA ALA A 236 -12.02 -20.15 -3.22
C ALA A 236 -12.20 -21.49 -3.93
N LYS A 237 -13.14 -21.60 -4.87
CA LYS A 237 -13.35 -22.79 -5.69
C LYS A 237 -12.11 -23.13 -6.53
N TYR A 238 -11.58 -22.16 -7.27
CA TYR A 238 -10.37 -22.36 -8.06
C TYR A 238 -9.18 -22.78 -7.18
N TYR A 239 -8.99 -22.13 -6.03
CA TYR A 239 -7.89 -22.47 -5.11
C TYR A 239 -8.00 -23.87 -4.52
N LYS A 240 -9.22 -24.36 -4.27
CA LYS A 240 -9.47 -25.74 -3.83
C LYS A 240 -9.16 -26.75 -4.94
N GLU A 241 -9.58 -26.48 -6.17
CA GLU A 241 -9.30 -27.35 -7.32
C GLU A 241 -7.80 -27.45 -7.61
N LYS A 242 -7.03 -26.38 -7.39
CA LYS A 242 -5.55 -26.41 -7.47
C LYS A 242 -4.85 -26.99 -6.22
N GLY A 243 -5.60 -27.30 -5.17
CA GLY A 243 -5.04 -27.83 -3.91
C GLY A 243 -4.31 -26.80 -3.04
N TRP A 244 -4.47 -25.50 -3.31
CA TRP A 244 -3.81 -24.43 -2.56
C TRP A 244 -4.57 -24.02 -1.29
N LEU A 245 -5.88 -24.24 -1.29
CA LEU A 245 -6.79 -24.05 -0.17
C LEU A 245 -7.38 -25.41 0.24
N LYS A 246 -7.29 -25.74 1.52
CA LYS A 246 -7.87 -26.96 2.10
C LYS A 246 -9.33 -26.74 2.48
#